data_AF-A0A3M1G272-F1
#
_entry.id   AF-A0A3M1G272-F1
#
_cell.length_a   1.000
_cell.length_b   1.000
_cell.length_c   1.000
_cell.angle_alpha   90.00
_cell.angle_beta   90.00
_cell.angle_gamma   90.00
#
_symmetry.space_group_name_H-M   'P 1'
#
loop_
_entity.id
_entity.type
_entity.pdbx_description
1 polymer ?
#
loop_
_entity_poly.entity_id
_entity_poly.type
_entity_poly.pdbx_seq_one_letter_code
_entity_poly.pdbx_strand_id
1 'polypeptide(L)' 'MRCRVCKSQAVIHLPRHNSAFCREHFIEFFFGQLKKAIHEFRMFTREDRILVCVSGGKDSLSLWHCLV' A
#
# COMPACT_ATOMS: atom_id res chain seq x y z
N MET A 1 20.43 -4.46 6.63
CA MET A 1 19.06 -4.70 7.12
C MET A 1 18.43 -5.84 6.35
N ARG A 2 17.61 -6.69 6.98
CA ARG A 2 16.94 -7.82 6.32
C ARG A 2 15.44 -7.60 6.25
N CYS A 3 14.81 -8.05 5.16
CA CYS A 3 13.36 -8.07 5.02
C CYS A 3 12.75 -8.89 6.16
N ARG A 4 11.70 -8.36 6.80
CA ARG A 4 11.00 -9.03 7.90
C ARG A 4 10.44 -10.40 7.49
N VAL A 5 9.95 -10.49 6.24
CA VAL A 5 9.27 -11.67 5.68
C VAL A 5 10.29 -12.69 5.17
N CYS A 6 10.99 -12.41 4.06
CA CYS A 6 11.87 -13.39 3.40
C CYS A 6 13.35 -13.33 3.80
N LYS A 7 13.74 -12.43 4.71
CA LYS A 7 15.13 -12.22 5.17
C LYS A 7 16.14 -11.77 4.13
N SER A 8 15.74 -11.53 2.87
CA SER A 8 16.58 -10.92 1.83
C SER A 8 16.97 -9.47 2.17
N GLN A 9 17.79 -8.83 1.34
CA GLN A 9 18.16 -7.43 1.55
C GLN A 9 16.93 -6.53 1.52
N ALA A 10 16.67 -5.83 2.63
CA ALA A 10 15.61 -4.84 2.67
C ALA A 10 16.07 -3.53 2.01
N VAL A 11 15.14 -2.89 1.29
CA VAL A 11 15.34 -1.62 0.58
C VAL A 11 14.67 -0.44 1.29
N ILE A 12 13.77 -0.72 2.22
CA ILE A 12 13.07 0.29 3.02
C ILE A 12 12.94 -0.16 4.47
N HIS A 13 13.09 0.80 5.39
CA HIS A 13 12.78 0.63 6.80
C HIS A 13 11.58 1.53 7.16
N LEU A 14 10.60 0.97 7.87
CA LEU A 14 9.41 1.65 8.34
C LEU A 14 9.46 1.74 9.87
N PRO A 15 9.97 2.85 10.45
CA PRO A 15 10.17 2.98 11.89
C PRO A 15 8.87 2.80 12.69
N ARG A 16 7.76 3.37 12.22
CA ARG A 16 6.43 3.24 12.86
C ARG A 16 5.95 1.79 12.98
N HIS A 17 6.43 0.90 12.12
CA HIS A 17 6.07 -0.52 12.12
C HIS A 17 7.21 -1.40 12.64
N ASN A 18 8.31 -0.81 13.11
CA ASN A 18 9.55 -1.49 13.51
C ASN A 18 9.92 -2.64 12.53
N SER A 19 9.82 -2.38 11.23
CA SER A 19 9.92 -3.40 10.18
C SER A 19 10.73 -2.90 9.00
N ALA A 20 11.45 -3.79 8.33
CA ALA A 20 12.13 -3.49 7.07
C ALA A 20 11.66 -4.48 6.00
N PHE A 21 11.55 -4.05 4.74
CA PHE A 21 11.02 -4.87 3.66
C PHE A 21 11.91 -4.80 2.41
N CYS A 22 11.99 -5.91 1.67
CA CYS A 22 12.42 -5.85 0.27
C CYS A 22 11.29 -5.23 -0.57
N ARG A 23 11.56 -4.95 -1.86
CA ARG A 23 10.60 -4.29 -2.75
C ARG A 23 9.24 -5.01 -2.79
N GLU A 24 9.23 -6.32 -2.99
CA GLU A 24 8.02 -7.14 -3.13
C GLU A 24 7.16 -7.09 -1.87
N HIS A 25 7.73 -7.45 -0.72
CA HIS A 25 6.99 -7.47 0.54
C HIS A 25 6.61 -6.08 1.03
N PHE A 26 7.28 -5.01 0.59
CA PHE A 26 6.83 -3.65 0.85
C PHE A 26 5.54 -3.33 0.09
N ILE A 27 5.46 -3.72 -1.20
CA ILE A 27 4.26 -3.53 -2.02
C ILE A 27 3.09 -4.33 -1.44
N GLU A 28 3.32 -5.59 -1.04
CA GLU A 28 2.29 -6.40 -0.35
C GLU A 28 1.80 -5.75 0.94
N PHE A 29 2.74 -5.29 1.78
CA PHE A 29 2.41 -4.57 3.01
C PHE A 29 1.57 -3.32 2.72
N PHE A 30 1.95 -2.54 1.70
CA PHE A 30 1.24 -1.33 1.29
C PHE A 30 -0.20 -1.63 0.86
N PHE A 31 -0.40 -2.64 0.00
CA PHE A 31 -1.75 -3.07 -0.40
C PHE A 31 -2.57 -3.60 0.78
N GLY A 32 -1.94 -4.28 1.74
CA GLY A 32 -2.57 -4.70 2.99
C GLY A 32 -3.08 -3.52 3.81
N GLN A 33 -2.27 -2.46 3.95
CA GLN A 33 -2.66 -1.23 4.64
C GLN A 33 -3.81 -0.51 3.94
N LEU A 34 -3.79 -0.45 2.60
CA LEU A 34 -4.87 0.13 1.80
C LEU A 34 -6.20 -0.62 2.03
N LYS A 35 -6.19 -1.96 1.91
CA LYS A 35 -7.38 -2.79 2.13
C LYS A 35 -7.91 -2.66 3.55
N LYS A 36 -7.00 -2.63 4.55
CA LYS A 36 -7.37 -2.43 5.96
C LYS A 36 -8.06 -1.08 6.15
N ALA A 37 -7.53 -0.01 5.59
CA ALA A 37 -8.13 1.32 5.70
C ALA A 37 -9.53 1.37 5.05
N ILE A 38 -9.68 0.84 3.83
CA ILE A 38 -10.98 0.79 3.13
C ILE A 38 -12.02 0.06 3.98
N HIS A 39 -11.64 -1.07 4.59
CA HIS A 39 -12.52 -1.87 5.43
C HIS A 39 -12.85 -1.19 6.77
N GLU A 40 -11.84 -0.71 7.49
CA GLU A 40 -11.96 -0.10 8.82
C GLU A 40 -12.86 1.14 8.80
N PHE A 41 -12.73 1.96 7.75
CA PHE A 41 -13.53 3.17 7.58
C PHE A 41 -14.77 2.98 6.70
N ARG A 42 -15.06 1.75 6.25
CA ARG A 42 -16.20 1.41 5.38
C ARG A 42 -16.33 2.36 4.18
N MET A 43 -15.21 2.60 3.49
CA MET A 43 -15.13 3.67 2.48
C MET A 43 -15.98 3.38 1.24
N PHE A 44 -15.94 2.14 0.74
CA PHE A 44 -16.67 1.67 -0.44
C PHE A 44 -16.59 0.15 -0.53
N THR A 45 -17.41 -0.47 -1.40
CA THR A 45 -17.40 -1.89 -1.72
C THR A 45 -16.90 -2.15 -3.16
N ARG A 46 -16.88 -3.42 -3.59
CA ARG A 46 -16.45 -3.79 -4.95
C ARG A 46 -17.49 -3.45 -6.02
N GLU A 47 -18.74 -3.27 -5.61
CA GLU A 47 -19.89 -2.96 -6.45
C GLU A 47 -19.99 -1.44 -6.73
N ASP A 48 -19.33 -0.62 -5.91
CA ASP A 48 -19.34 0.82 -6.06
C ASP A 48 -18.55 1.29 -7.29
N ARG A 49 -19.12 2.25 -8.03
CA ARG A 49 -18.39 2.98 -9.09
C ARG A 49 -17.70 4.18 -8.46
N ILE A 50 -16.38 4.12 -8.36
CA ILE A 50 -15.56 5.12 -7.66
C ILE A 50 -14.98 6.11 -8.67
N LEU A 51 -15.10 7.40 -8.39
CA LEU A 51 -14.41 8.47 -9.12
C LEU A 51 -13.05 8.77 -8.46
N VAL A 52 -11.96 8.58 -9.19
CA VAL A 52 -10.61 8.93 -8.74
C VAL A 52 -10.17 10.24 -9.41
N CYS A 53 -9.97 11.29 -8.62
CA CYS A 53 -9.49 12.58 -9.12
C CYS A 53 -7.97 12.56 -9.30
N VAL A 54 -7.51 12.49 -10.55
CA VAL A 54 -6.08 12.34 -10.89
C VAL A 54 -5.47 13.69 -11.27
N SER A 55 -4.49 14.14 -10.48
CA SER A 55 -3.77 15.40 -10.71
C SER A 55 -2.46 15.23 -11.50
N GLY A 56 -2.01 13.99 -11.72
CA GLY A 56 -0.69 13.68 -12.27
C GLY A 56 0.43 13.62 -11.22
N GLY A 57 0.12 13.89 -9.94
CA GLY A 57 1.05 13.73 -8.84
C GLY A 57 1.21 12.27 -8.40
N LYS A 58 2.29 11.97 -7.67
CA LYS A 58 2.57 10.61 -7.18
C LYS A 58 1.42 10.01 -6.37
N ASP A 59 0.72 10.82 -5.57
CA ASP A 59 -0.30 10.34 -4.64
C ASP A 59 -1.57 9.90 -5.37
N SER A 60 -2.09 10.77 -6.24
CA SER A 60 -3.30 10.50 -7.00
C SER A 60 -3.07 9.39 -8.06
N LEU A 61 -1.89 9.33 -8.67
CA LEU A 61 -1.50 8.24 -9.57
C LEU A 61 -1.34 6.90 -8.84
N SER A 62 -0.67 6.90 -7.69
CA SER A 62 -0.51 5.67 -6.90
C SER A 62 -1.86 5.15 -6.42
N LEU A 63 -2.74 6.04 -5.94
CA LEU A 63 -4.09 5.66 -5.55
C LEU A 63 -4.87 5.05 -6.73
N TRP A 64 -4.83 5.70 -7.89
CA TRP A 64 -5.49 5.20 -9.09
C TRP A 64 -4.96 3.81 -9.47
N HIS A 65 -3.64 3.62 -9.50
CA HIS A 65 -3.01 2.33 -9.78
C HIS A 65 -3.41 1.24 -8.78
N CYS A 66 -3.67 1.59 -7.52
CA CYS A 66 -4.00 0.59 -6.50
C CYS A 66 -5.48 0.20 -6.46
N LEU A 67 -6.37 1.03 -7.02
CA LEU A 67 -7.81 0.79 -7.04
C LEU A 67 -8.30 0.18 -8.36
N VAL A 68 -7.52 0.27 -9.43
CA VAL A 68 -7.77 -0.38 -10.74
C VAL A 68 -7.22 -1.80 -10.71
#